data_AF-A0A949HM76-F1
#
_entry.id   AF-A0A949HM76-F1
#
_cell.length_a   1.000
_cell.length_b   1.000
_cell.length_c   1.000
_cell.angle_alpha   90.00
_cell.angle_beta   90.00
_cell.angle_gamma   90.00
#
_symmetry.space_group_name_H-M   'P 1'
#
loop_
_entity.id
_entity.type
_entity.pdbx_description
1 polymer ?
#
loop_
_entity_poly.entity_id
_entity_poly.type
_entity_poly.pdbx_seq_one_letter_code
_entity_poly.pdbx_strand_id
1 'polypeptide(L)'
;MTLPSSMTLNTSSWTSVSSTGVTPSAAGVTGNLRAIVVGTNATAKISTTTGLTEAPNYTGWTTGGSEIAFTGSLADINTALATLQVKGSASGSGSVGVYVVPNTCNDLTLAYNVGTGNYYSFWLRSTSSFTDARAQARGLTCNGLGGYLTSLTSTAEQTFQITRVYNGGFLGASRASGSWLWYDGPAGLSGSPLTNIAWCAGQWDGSGPILFQIPPSGCWDDLADWTTSRSLVLNVEFGGILGQTPTQEAKGTISVGVDGTAPTATWSSVPSTPSNANPLSYTLTFSEPISGLTSSDFMNSAGAPATGCTFTPASSSGTVINVSVSGCSASGTVIARLDANSVTDAAGNLGPASAVSASSVVLDRTAPTATWGSAPSSPTNATSLTFPITFSESVSGIASGDFTNAGTATGCSFAPSAASGTSVNIVVTGCSEGTLTPRLAAGGVSDAAGNTAPSTALNAGTVTIDRTAPTATWGTAPTTPTNASSITWALSFSESVTGIAAADFTNTGT
;
A
#
# COMPACT_ATOMS: atom_id res chain seq x y z
N MET A 1 19.92 14.49 -27.52
CA MET A 1 18.93 14.75 -26.47
C MET A 1 19.35 13.98 -25.23
N THR A 2 19.30 14.60 -24.05
CA THR A 2 19.57 13.94 -22.77
C THR A 2 18.23 13.76 -22.05
N LEU A 3 17.81 12.52 -21.86
CA LEU A 3 16.58 12.12 -21.19
C LEU A 3 16.81 10.78 -20.47
N PRO A 4 16.05 10.47 -19.40
CA PRO A 4 16.02 9.11 -18.86
C PRO A 4 15.40 8.14 -19.89
N SER A 5 15.76 6.86 -19.80
CA SER A 5 15.18 5.81 -20.67
C SER A 5 13.72 5.51 -20.30
N SER A 6 13.39 5.54 -19.01
CA SER A 6 12.06 5.17 -18.51
C SER A 6 11.66 5.87 -17.22
N MET A 7 10.35 5.95 -16.97
CA MET A 7 9.76 6.45 -15.72
C MET A 7 8.48 5.67 -15.35
N THR A 8 8.19 5.59 -14.06
CA THR A 8 6.88 5.14 -13.55
C THR A 8 6.09 6.37 -13.10
N LEU A 9 4.83 6.46 -13.51
CA LEU A 9 3.94 7.58 -13.23
C LEU A 9 2.64 7.07 -12.59
N ASN A 10 2.00 7.91 -11.80
CA ASN A 10 0.59 7.76 -11.46
C ASN A 10 -0.29 8.73 -12.25
N THR A 11 -1.61 8.66 -12.02
CA THR A 11 -2.62 9.47 -12.72
C THR A 11 -3.02 10.74 -11.95
N SER A 12 -2.62 10.89 -10.69
CA SER A 12 -3.09 11.95 -9.79
C SER A 12 -2.07 13.08 -9.60
N SER A 13 -0.78 12.79 -9.73
CA SER A 13 0.32 13.65 -9.30
C SER A 13 1.34 13.88 -10.42
N TRP A 14 1.96 15.07 -10.41
CA TRP A 14 3.02 15.43 -11.36
C TRP A 14 4.37 14.94 -10.87
N THR A 15 5.12 14.24 -11.73
CA THR A 15 6.48 13.77 -11.46
C THR A 15 7.47 14.58 -12.28
N SER A 16 8.49 15.15 -11.64
CA SER A 16 9.58 15.82 -12.37
C SER A 16 10.42 14.79 -13.10
N VAL A 17 10.75 15.02 -14.37
CA VAL A 17 11.63 14.12 -15.12
C VAL A 17 13.03 14.06 -14.47
N SER A 18 13.47 15.17 -13.89
CA SER A 18 14.76 15.28 -13.18
C SER A 18 14.82 14.44 -11.90
N SER A 19 13.70 13.94 -11.35
CA SER A 19 13.72 13.05 -10.18
C SER A 19 14.32 11.67 -10.48
N THR A 20 14.48 11.32 -11.76
CA THR A 20 15.21 10.13 -12.22
C THR A 20 16.74 10.25 -12.07
N GLY A 21 17.24 11.43 -11.68
CA GLY A 21 18.67 11.76 -11.69
C GLY A 21 19.20 12.25 -13.04
N VAL A 22 18.36 12.31 -14.08
CA VAL A 22 18.73 12.83 -15.40
C VAL A 22 17.98 14.14 -15.68
N THR A 23 18.73 15.24 -15.80
CA THR A 23 18.15 16.55 -16.16
C THR A 23 17.92 16.64 -17.67
N PRO A 24 16.66 16.84 -18.13
CA PRO A 24 16.36 16.94 -19.56
C PRO A 24 17.07 18.11 -20.23
N SER A 25 17.70 17.85 -21.38
CA SER A 25 18.36 18.90 -22.17
C SER A 25 18.57 18.50 -23.64
N ALA A 26 18.64 19.50 -24.51
CA ALA A 26 18.96 19.40 -25.92
C ALA A 26 20.36 19.99 -26.21
N ALA A 27 20.99 19.47 -27.25
CA ALA A 27 22.27 19.93 -27.79
C ALA A 27 22.32 19.63 -29.30
N GLY A 28 23.24 20.27 -30.03
CA GLY A 28 23.38 20.08 -31.48
C GLY A 28 22.37 20.87 -32.33
N VAL A 29 21.71 21.86 -31.73
CA VAL A 29 20.74 22.75 -32.39
C VAL A 29 21.03 24.20 -32.00
N THR A 30 20.78 25.16 -32.88
CA THR A 30 21.13 26.59 -32.68
C THR A 30 20.09 27.52 -33.29
N GLY A 31 20.10 28.80 -32.88
CA GLY A 31 19.19 29.83 -33.37
C GLY A 31 17.89 29.93 -32.57
N ASN A 32 16.82 30.40 -33.21
CA ASN A 32 15.48 30.41 -32.62
C ASN A 32 14.86 29.01 -32.76
N LEU A 33 14.56 28.37 -31.64
CA LEU A 33 14.17 26.97 -31.57
C LEU A 33 12.74 26.81 -31.09
N ARG A 34 12.16 25.67 -31.44
CA ARG A 34 10.86 25.19 -30.97
C ARG A 34 11.09 23.87 -30.23
N ALA A 35 10.66 23.82 -28.98
CA ALA A 35 10.52 22.58 -28.24
C ALA A 35 9.08 22.08 -28.33
N ILE A 36 8.89 20.80 -28.58
CA ILE A 36 7.60 20.10 -28.58
C ILE A 36 7.72 18.91 -27.65
N VAL A 37 6.76 18.74 -26.73
CA VAL A 37 6.66 17.58 -25.86
C VAL A 37 5.34 16.89 -26.12
N VAL A 38 5.37 15.61 -26.47
CA VAL A 38 4.19 14.81 -26.83
C VAL A 38 4.10 13.61 -25.90
N GLY A 39 2.97 13.48 -25.22
CA GLY A 39 2.66 12.37 -24.33
C GLY A 39 1.66 11.39 -24.96
N THR A 40 1.99 10.11 -24.90
CA THR A 40 1.08 8.98 -25.15
C THR A 40 0.79 8.34 -23.80
N ASN A 41 -0.49 8.28 -23.40
CA ASN A 41 -0.92 7.94 -22.03
C ASN A 41 -0.27 8.81 -20.94
N ALA A 42 0.24 9.98 -21.31
CA ALA A 42 0.85 10.94 -20.42
C ALA A 42 0.53 12.38 -20.85
N THR A 43 0.60 13.29 -19.90
CA THR A 43 0.58 14.73 -20.11
C THR A 43 1.88 15.34 -19.59
N ALA A 44 2.25 16.49 -20.13
CA ALA A 44 3.47 17.20 -19.79
C ALA A 44 3.21 18.69 -19.51
N LYS A 45 4.06 19.27 -18.67
CA LYS A 45 4.15 20.72 -18.44
C LYS A 45 5.56 21.12 -18.03
N ILE A 46 5.88 22.40 -18.19
CA ILE A 46 7.08 23.05 -17.65
C ILE A 46 6.67 24.07 -16.59
N SER A 47 7.57 24.37 -15.65
CA SER A 47 7.33 25.38 -14.61
C SER A 47 8.07 26.69 -14.89
N THR A 48 9.19 26.64 -15.62
CA THR A 48 9.97 27.82 -15.99
C THR A 48 9.68 28.26 -17.41
N THR A 49 9.17 29.48 -17.58
CA THR A 49 8.80 30.06 -18.89
C THR A 49 9.61 31.31 -19.25
N THR A 50 10.56 31.72 -18.41
CA THR A 50 11.41 32.91 -18.66
C THR A 50 12.15 32.77 -19.99
N GLY A 51 12.08 33.81 -20.83
CA GLY A 51 12.73 33.82 -22.15
C GLY A 51 12.00 32.99 -23.22
N LEU A 52 10.85 32.39 -22.89
CA LEU A 52 10.07 31.56 -23.80
C LEU A 52 8.77 32.21 -24.24
N THR A 53 8.31 31.83 -25.43
CA THR A 53 6.97 32.17 -25.95
C THR A 53 6.22 30.88 -26.24
N GLU A 54 4.96 30.78 -25.78
CA GLU A 54 4.08 29.65 -26.11
C GLU A 54 3.93 29.55 -27.63
N ALA A 55 4.09 28.34 -28.17
CA ALA A 55 3.98 28.14 -29.59
C ALA A 55 2.53 28.38 -30.07
N PRO A 56 2.32 29.04 -31.23
CA PRO A 56 0.98 29.25 -31.77
C PRO A 56 0.20 27.94 -31.91
N ASN A 57 -1.08 27.97 -31.53
CA ASN A 57 -2.01 26.84 -31.56
C ASN A 57 -1.69 25.69 -30.60
N TYR A 58 -0.71 25.83 -29.70
CA TYR A 58 -0.51 24.93 -28.56
C TYR A 58 -1.10 25.59 -27.31
N THR A 59 -1.49 24.77 -26.34
CA THR A 59 -1.99 25.24 -25.06
C THR A 59 -1.45 24.34 -23.94
N GLY A 60 -1.49 24.85 -22.71
CA GLY A 60 -1.29 24.02 -21.52
C GLY A 60 0.17 23.71 -21.19
N TRP A 61 1.14 24.43 -21.77
CA TRP A 61 2.55 24.27 -21.45
C TRP A 61 2.90 24.45 -19.96
N THR A 62 2.08 25.17 -19.18
CA THR A 62 2.24 25.34 -17.72
C THR A 62 1.16 24.64 -16.88
N THR A 63 0.04 24.25 -17.47
CA THR A 63 -1.09 23.62 -16.76
C THR A 63 -1.19 22.11 -17.00
N GLY A 64 -0.56 21.61 -18.06
CA GLY A 64 -0.58 20.21 -18.49
C GLY A 64 -1.32 20.02 -19.82
N GLY A 65 -0.63 19.45 -20.81
CA GLY A 65 -1.21 19.06 -22.08
C GLY A 65 -0.65 17.72 -22.57
N SER A 66 -1.41 17.00 -23.41
CA SER A 66 -0.92 15.79 -24.11
C SER A 66 0.10 16.15 -25.20
N GLU A 67 0.07 17.39 -25.67
CA GLU A 67 1.06 17.95 -26.57
C GLU A 67 1.26 19.43 -26.25
N ILE A 68 2.46 19.82 -25.85
CA ILE A 68 2.83 21.21 -25.53
C ILE A 68 3.98 21.65 -26.41
N ALA A 69 4.05 22.94 -26.74
CA ALA A 69 5.20 23.48 -27.45
C ALA A 69 5.47 24.94 -27.08
N PHE A 70 6.74 25.29 -27.16
CA PHE A 70 7.25 26.62 -26.83
C PHE A 70 8.50 26.94 -27.63
N THR A 71 8.79 28.23 -27.75
CA THR A 71 9.88 28.74 -28.59
C THR A 71 10.82 29.63 -27.78
N GLY A 72 12.09 29.67 -28.15
CA GLY A 72 13.12 30.48 -27.48
C GLY A 72 14.54 30.08 -27.86
N SER A 73 15.51 30.60 -27.11
CA SER A 73 16.91 30.20 -27.25
C SER A 73 17.14 28.77 -26.71
N LEU A 74 18.22 28.11 -27.14
CA LEU A 74 18.58 26.80 -26.57
C LEU A 74 18.77 26.85 -25.05
N ALA A 75 19.33 27.94 -24.52
CA ALA A 75 19.56 28.11 -23.09
C ALA A 75 18.25 28.19 -22.29
N ASP A 76 17.29 28.98 -22.78
CA ASP A 76 15.97 29.12 -22.15
C ASP A 76 15.18 27.81 -22.25
N ILE A 77 15.23 27.14 -23.41
CA ILE A 77 14.60 25.82 -23.61
C ILE A 77 15.19 24.79 -22.65
N ASN A 78 16.51 24.72 -22.50
CA ASN A 78 17.15 23.78 -21.57
C ASN A 78 16.79 24.10 -20.11
N THR A 79 16.68 25.39 -19.76
CA THR A 79 16.22 25.81 -18.42
C THR A 79 14.77 25.36 -18.17
N ALA A 80 13.88 25.47 -19.16
CA ALA A 80 12.52 24.99 -19.07
C ALA A 80 12.41 23.46 -19.02
N LEU A 81 13.16 22.76 -19.88
CA LEU A 81 13.22 21.30 -19.92
C LEU A 81 13.73 20.70 -18.59
N ALA A 82 14.65 21.38 -17.90
CA ALA A 82 15.07 20.99 -16.55
C ALA A 82 13.91 20.96 -15.53
N THR A 83 12.84 21.73 -15.79
CA THR A 83 11.60 21.77 -14.99
C THR A 83 10.46 20.95 -15.57
N LEU A 84 10.72 20.12 -16.59
CA LEU A 84 9.72 19.27 -17.21
C LEU A 84 9.10 18.32 -16.17
N GLN A 85 7.78 18.35 -16.10
CA GLN A 85 6.97 17.45 -15.28
C GLN A 85 6.01 16.68 -16.17
N VAL A 86 5.79 15.42 -15.81
CA VAL A 86 4.94 14.48 -16.54
C VAL A 86 3.94 13.83 -15.58
N LYS A 87 2.77 13.48 -16.09
CA LYS A 87 1.72 12.78 -15.33
C LYS A 87 1.00 11.77 -16.22
N GLY A 88 0.73 10.58 -15.70
CA GLY A 88 -0.04 9.55 -16.40
C GLY A 88 -1.46 10.01 -16.70
N SER A 89 -1.98 9.63 -17.86
CA SER A 89 -3.37 9.94 -18.27
C SER A 89 -4.28 8.72 -18.24
N ALA A 90 -3.71 7.52 -18.40
CA ALA A 90 -4.39 6.24 -18.29
C ALA A 90 -3.37 5.17 -17.89
N SER A 91 -3.78 4.19 -17.07
CA SER A 91 -2.93 3.07 -16.66
C SER A 91 -2.45 2.25 -17.86
N GLY A 92 -1.23 1.71 -17.78
CA GLY A 92 -0.59 0.92 -18.83
C GLY A 92 0.68 1.57 -19.38
N SER A 93 1.12 1.14 -20.56
CA SER A 93 2.35 1.65 -21.18
C SER A 93 2.08 2.93 -21.99
N GLY A 94 3.07 3.83 -22.01
CA GLY A 94 3.02 5.07 -22.76
C GLY A 94 4.41 5.60 -23.11
N SER A 95 4.46 6.84 -23.60
CA SER A 95 5.73 7.52 -23.88
C SER A 95 5.64 9.03 -23.74
N VAL A 96 6.77 9.68 -23.47
CA VAL A 96 6.92 11.13 -23.59
C VAL A 96 8.04 11.42 -24.58
N GLY A 97 7.68 11.90 -25.77
CA GLY A 97 8.62 12.35 -26.79
C GLY A 97 8.95 13.82 -26.58
N VAL A 98 10.23 14.18 -26.68
CA VAL A 98 10.70 15.58 -26.64
C VAL A 98 11.50 15.86 -27.90
N TYR A 99 11.15 16.94 -28.58
CA TYR A 99 11.73 17.36 -29.85
C TYR A 99 12.15 18.82 -29.72
N VAL A 100 13.39 19.14 -30.06
CA VAL A 100 13.89 20.51 -30.16
C VAL A 100 14.42 20.71 -31.57
N VAL A 101 13.77 21.60 -32.31
CA VAL A 101 13.96 21.80 -33.75
C VAL A 101 14.00 23.29 -34.08
N PRO A 102 14.51 23.70 -35.25
CA PRO A 102 14.40 25.08 -35.71
C PRO A 102 12.95 25.58 -35.70
N ASN A 103 12.71 26.77 -35.14
CA ASN A 103 11.39 27.41 -35.19
C ASN A 103 11.19 28.23 -36.47
N THR A 104 12.29 28.67 -37.09
CA THR A 104 12.24 29.51 -38.29
C THR A 104 13.22 29.04 -39.36
N CYS A 105 12.89 29.34 -40.62
CA CYS A 105 13.76 29.12 -41.78
C CYS A 105 13.50 30.18 -42.85
N ASN A 106 14.53 30.88 -43.32
CA ASN A 106 14.38 31.90 -44.37
C ASN A 106 13.22 32.88 -44.07
N ASP A 107 13.15 33.38 -42.83
CA ASP A 107 12.08 34.24 -42.30
C ASP A 107 10.67 33.60 -42.21
N LEU A 108 10.55 32.31 -42.51
CA LEU A 108 9.32 31.54 -42.32
C LEU A 108 9.22 31.02 -40.88
N THR A 109 8.03 31.08 -40.29
CA THR A 109 7.72 30.37 -39.04
C THR A 109 7.31 28.94 -39.36
N LEU A 110 7.96 27.97 -38.71
CA LEU A 110 7.75 26.55 -38.97
C LEU A 110 6.80 25.92 -37.95
N ALA A 111 5.93 25.04 -38.43
CA ALA A 111 5.28 24.01 -37.64
C ALA A 111 6.00 22.68 -37.90
N TYR A 112 6.26 21.90 -36.87
CA TYR A 112 6.93 20.60 -36.99
C TYR A 112 5.96 19.48 -36.61
N ASN A 113 5.75 18.53 -37.51
CA ASN A 113 4.90 17.37 -37.28
C ASN A 113 5.75 16.22 -36.74
N VAL A 114 5.62 15.93 -35.45
CA VAL A 114 6.39 14.87 -34.79
C VAL A 114 6.10 13.47 -35.34
N GLY A 115 4.92 13.27 -35.95
CA GLY A 115 4.51 11.97 -36.50
C GLY A 115 5.21 11.63 -37.81
N THR A 116 5.49 12.63 -38.65
CA THR A 116 6.18 12.46 -39.94
C THR A 116 7.64 12.90 -39.90
N GLY A 117 8.01 13.76 -38.94
CA GLY A 117 9.32 14.42 -38.91
C GLY A 117 9.45 15.58 -39.91
N ASN A 118 8.35 16.02 -40.51
CA ASN A 118 8.34 17.06 -41.55
C ASN A 118 8.02 18.43 -40.95
N TYR A 119 8.57 19.47 -41.58
CA TYR A 119 8.24 20.87 -41.29
C TYR A 119 7.22 21.37 -42.30
N TYR A 120 6.29 22.19 -41.83
CA TYR A 120 5.29 22.86 -42.64
C TYR A 120 5.34 24.34 -42.35
N SER A 121 5.15 25.15 -43.38
CA SER A 121 5.00 26.58 -43.25
C SER A 121 4.09 27.11 -44.33
N PHE A 122 3.50 28.27 -44.08
CA PHE A 122 2.79 29.03 -45.09
C PHE A 122 3.61 30.26 -45.44
N TRP A 123 3.60 30.62 -46.72
CA TRP A 123 4.34 31.79 -47.21
C TRP A 123 3.42 32.74 -47.95
N LEU A 124 3.30 33.96 -47.42
CA LEU A 124 2.56 35.05 -48.05
C LEU A 124 3.45 35.76 -49.09
N ARG A 125 3.36 35.35 -50.36
CA ARG A 125 3.93 36.10 -51.49
C ARG A 125 2.89 36.30 -52.59
N SER A 126 3.13 37.27 -53.48
CA SER A 126 2.38 37.36 -54.73
C SER A 126 2.97 36.35 -55.73
N THR A 127 2.47 35.11 -55.75
CA THR A 127 2.71 34.20 -56.88
C THR A 127 1.65 34.42 -57.95
N SER A 128 2.02 34.36 -59.23
CA SER A 128 1.11 34.52 -60.36
C SER A 128 0.51 33.22 -60.89
N SER A 129 1.10 32.05 -60.58
CA SER A 129 0.65 30.75 -61.10
C SER A 129 1.07 29.58 -60.19
N PHE A 130 0.44 28.41 -60.38
CA PHE A 130 0.84 27.15 -59.72
C PHE A 130 2.27 26.72 -60.05
N THR A 131 2.69 26.91 -61.31
CA THR A 131 4.05 26.59 -61.76
C THR A 131 5.07 27.45 -61.01
N ASP A 132 4.79 28.75 -60.84
CA ASP A 132 5.66 29.65 -60.07
C ASP A 132 5.69 29.25 -58.59
N ALA A 133 4.55 28.90 -58.00
CA ALA A 133 4.47 28.45 -56.62
C ALA A 133 5.31 27.19 -56.39
N ARG A 134 5.21 26.20 -57.29
CA ARG A 134 6.01 24.98 -57.26
C ARG A 134 7.50 25.24 -57.40
N ALA A 135 7.90 26.07 -58.37
CA ALA A 135 9.30 26.43 -58.58
C ALA A 135 9.87 27.16 -57.35
N GLN A 136 9.10 28.06 -56.74
CA GLN A 136 9.49 28.77 -55.53
C GLN A 136 9.62 27.82 -54.33
N ALA A 137 8.64 26.94 -54.09
CA ALA A 137 8.70 25.96 -53.01
C ALA A 137 9.95 25.06 -53.13
N ARG A 138 10.26 24.59 -54.34
CA ARG A 138 11.45 23.78 -54.65
C ARG A 138 12.78 24.50 -54.50
N GLY A 139 12.77 25.83 -54.65
CA GLY A 139 13.94 26.67 -54.43
C GLY A 139 14.25 26.91 -52.95
N LEU A 140 13.30 26.63 -52.05
CA LEU A 140 13.51 26.76 -50.62
C LEU A 140 14.29 25.58 -50.07
N THR A 141 15.17 25.85 -49.12
CA THR A 141 15.80 24.84 -48.30
C THR A 141 15.63 25.21 -46.84
N CYS A 142 15.37 24.22 -46.00
CA CYS A 142 15.27 24.42 -44.57
C CYS A 142 15.93 23.27 -43.82
N ASN A 143 16.86 23.60 -42.92
CA ASN A 143 17.52 22.58 -42.09
C ASN A 143 18.15 21.42 -42.91
N GLY A 144 18.70 21.72 -44.10
CA GLY A 144 19.23 20.72 -45.03
C GLY A 144 18.19 19.94 -45.84
N LEU A 145 16.90 20.27 -45.68
CA LEU A 145 15.77 19.66 -46.39
C LEU A 145 15.32 20.57 -47.53
N GLY A 146 15.06 20.00 -48.71
CA GLY A 146 14.45 20.71 -49.84
C GLY A 146 12.96 20.93 -49.61
N GLY A 147 12.49 22.14 -49.93
CA GLY A 147 11.08 22.49 -49.88
C GLY A 147 10.31 21.97 -51.08
N TYR A 148 9.01 21.81 -50.92
CA TYR A 148 8.08 21.49 -51.99
C TYR A 148 6.65 21.89 -51.58
N LEU A 149 5.73 21.98 -52.54
CA LEU A 149 4.33 22.24 -52.20
C LEU A 149 3.75 21.04 -51.45
N THR A 150 3.11 21.30 -50.31
CA THR A 150 2.70 20.29 -49.34
C THR A 150 1.90 19.13 -49.94
N SER A 151 2.22 17.91 -49.50
CA SER A 151 1.49 16.68 -49.81
C SER A 151 0.80 16.13 -48.57
N LEU A 152 -0.53 16.04 -48.58
CA LEU A 152 -1.32 15.59 -47.42
C LEU A 152 -1.82 14.18 -47.64
N THR A 153 -0.95 13.21 -47.32
CA THR A 153 -1.16 11.79 -47.67
C THR A 153 -1.99 11.01 -46.66
N SER A 154 -2.23 11.60 -45.47
CA SER A 154 -2.98 10.98 -44.39
C SER A 154 -3.92 11.96 -43.69
N THR A 155 -4.95 11.42 -43.04
CA THR A 155 -5.87 12.21 -42.21
C THR A 155 -5.14 12.91 -41.06
N ALA A 156 -4.10 12.29 -40.48
CA ALA A 156 -3.29 12.90 -39.43
C ALA A 156 -2.51 14.14 -39.92
N GLU A 157 -1.93 14.08 -41.11
CA GLU A 157 -1.28 15.24 -41.74
C GLU A 157 -2.28 16.35 -42.06
N GLN A 158 -3.47 15.99 -42.55
CA GLN A 158 -4.56 16.94 -42.79
C GLN A 158 -4.96 17.64 -41.47
N THR A 159 -5.16 16.89 -40.38
CA THR A 159 -5.46 17.45 -39.06
C THR A 159 -4.32 18.34 -38.54
N PHE A 160 -3.07 17.94 -38.74
CA PHE A 160 -1.91 18.75 -38.36
C PHE A 160 -1.90 20.09 -39.11
N GLN A 161 -2.12 20.09 -40.42
CA GLN A 161 -2.20 21.29 -41.24
C GLN A 161 -3.21 22.30 -40.70
N ILE A 162 -4.46 21.85 -40.54
CA ILE A 162 -5.57 22.74 -40.15
C ILE A 162 -5.41 23.27 -38.72
N THR A 163 -4.78 22.51 -37.83
CA THR A 163 -4.64 22.90 -36.42
C THR A 163 -3.35 23.65 -36.11
N ARG A 164 -2.25 23.39 -36.82
CA ARG A 164 -0.91 23.91 -36.46
C ARG A 164 -0.36 24.94 -37.44
N VAL A 165 -0.73 24.85 -38.72
CA VAL A 165 -0.29 25.80 -39.75
C VAL A 165 -1.37 26.86 -40.01
N TYR A 166 -2.64 26.46 -39.96
CA TYR A 166 -3.86 27.31 -39.93
C TYR A 166 -4.14 28.13 -41.20
N ASN A 167 -3.19 28.22 -42.14
CA ASN A 167 -3.35 28.94 -43.40
C ASN A 167 -3.36 27.96 -44.59
N GLY A 168 -4.35 28.16 -45.46
CA GLY A 168 -4.48 27.43 -46.71
C GLY A 168 -3.61 28.03 -47.81
N GLY A 169 -3.46 27.31 -48.92
CA GLY A 169 -2.53 27.64 -50.00
C GLY A 169 -2.50 26.56 -51.07
N PHE A 170 -1.64 26.74 -52.08
CA PHE A 170 -1.40 25.69 -53.08
C PHE A 170 -0.87 24.42 -52.42
N LEU A 171 -1.46 23.28 -52.78
CA LEU A 171 -0.97 21.95 -52.45
C LEU A 171 -0.23 21.36 -53.64
N GLY A 172 0.67 20.41 -53.40
CA GLY A 172 1.53 19.80 -54.42
C GLY A 172 0.83 18.83 -55.38
N ALA A 173 -0.49 18.94 -55.57
CA ALA A 173 -1.28 18.05 -56.42
C ALA A 173 -1.82 18.78 -57.64
N SER A 174 -1.84 18.08 -58.77
CA SER A 174 -2.45 18.56 -60.00
C SER A 174 -3.11 17.42 -60.78
N ARG A 175 -3.98 17.78 -61.72
CA ARG A 175 -4.72 16.83 -62.56
C ARG A 175 -4.04 16.69 -63.92
N ALA A 176 -3.64 15.47 -64.28
CA ALA A 176 -3.23 15.13 -65.64
C ALA A 176 -4.00 13.92 -66.17
N SER A 177 -4.41 13.98 -67.44
CA SER A 177 -5.13 12.90 -68.13
C SER A 177 -6.37 12.37 -67.40
N GLY A 178 -7.03 13.22 -66.60
CA GLY A 178 -8.28 12.91 -65.90
C GLY A 178 -8.14 12.50 -64.44
N SER A 179 -6.94 12.16 -63.95
CA SER A 179 -6.69 11.72 -62.57
C SER A 179 -5.87 12.73 -61.77
N TRP A 180 -6.16 12.84 -60.47
CA TRP A 180 -5.38 13.64 -59.53
C TRP A 180 -4.17 12.85 -59.04
N LEU A 181 -2.99 13.47 -59.12
CA LEU A 181 -1.74 12.91 -58.63
C LEU A 181 -1.00 13.95 -57.78
N TRP A 182 -0.20 13.49 -56.83
CA TRP A 182 0.83 14.33 -56.24
C TRP A 182 1.94 14.56 -57.29
N TYR A 183 2.42 15.80 -57.37
CA TYR A 183 3.49 16.24 -58.28
C TYR A 183 4.76 16.68 -57.53
N ASP A 184 4.62 16.90 -56.23
CA ASP A 184 5.67 17.40 -55.36
C ASP A 184 5.85 16.50 -54.14
N GLY A 185 7.00 16.67 -53.50
CA GLY A 185 7.40 15.86 -52.37
C GLY A 185 7.64 14.39 -52.71
N PRO A 186 7.78 13.55 -51.68
CA PRO A 186 7.99 12.11 -51.83
C PRO A 186 6.86 11.44 -52.62
N ALA A 187 5.61 11.82 -52.35
CA ALA A 187 4.43 11.29 -53.02
C ALA A 187 4.40 11.64 -54.52
N GLY A 188 4.89 12.84 -54.89
CA GLY A 188 5.02 13.22 -56.29
C GLY A 188 6.17 12.51 -57.02
N LEU A 189 7.28 12.27 -56.33
CA LEU A 189 8.40 11.48 -56.88
C LEU A 189 8.00 10.02 -57.15
N SER A 190 7.06 9.47 -56.38
CA SER A 190 6.51 8.13 -56.59
C SER A 190 5.29 8.09 -57.52
N GLY A 191 4.80 9.25 -58.00
CA GLY A 191 3.59 9.33 -58.83
C GLY A 191 2.32 8.86 -58.11
N SER A 192 2.23 9.08 -56.80
CA SER A 192 1.15 8.56 -55.97
C SER A 192 -0.19 9.26 -56.26
N PRO A 193 -1.31 8.51 -56.33
CA PRO A 193 -2.64 9.10 -56.38
C PRO A 193 -3.00 9.80 -55.06
N LEU A 194 -4.01 10.66 -55.10
CA LEU A 194 -4.60 11.24 -53.90
C LEU A 194 -5.42 10.16 -53.17
N THR A 195 -4.94 9.75 -51.99
CA THR A 195 -5.57 8.72 -51.15
C THR A 195 -6.38 9.29 -49.99
N ASN A 196 -5.95 10.44 -49.46
CA ASN A 196 -6.68 11.23 -48.48
C ASN A 196 -7.28 12.42 -49.21
N ILE A 197 -8.60 12.57 -49.20
CA ILE A 197 -9.31 13.59 -49.98
C ILE A 197 -10.19 14.40 -49.03
N ALA A 198 -10.07 15.72 -49.07
CA ALA A 198 -10.80 16.63 -48.18
C ALA A 198 -11.56 17.73 -48.94
N TRP A 199 -12.30 17.39 -50.00
CA TRP A 199 -13.03 18.37 -50.82
C TRP A 199 -13.97 19.28 -50.03
N CYS A 200 -14.01 20.56 -50.39
CA CYS A 200 -15.02 21.50 -49.92
C CYS A 200 -16.40 21.11 -50.46
N ALA A 201 -17.43 21.20 -49.62
CA ALA A 201 -18.79 20.85 -50.02
C ALA A 201 -19.26 21.74 -51.17
N GLY A 202 -19.62 21.12 -52.30
CA GLY A 202 -20.20 21.80 -53.47
C GLY A 202 -19.23 22.61 -54.34
N GLN A 203 -17.91 22.52 -54.12
CA GLN A 203 -16.93 23.27 -54.92
C GLN A 203 -16.16 22.41 -55.94
N TRP A 204 -16.33 21.09 -55.92
CA TRP A 204 -15.77 20.23 -56.97
C TRP A 204 -16.56 20.40 -58.27
N ASP A 205 -16.13 21.34 -59.11
CA ASP A 205 -16.67 21.50 -60.47
C ASP A 205 -15.83 20.77 -61.53
N GLY A 206 -14.66 20.25 -61.14
CA GLY A 206 -13.78 19.46 -62.00
C GLY A 206 -13.12 20.28 -63.11
N SER A 207 -13.22 21.61 -63.05
CA SER A 207 -12.73 22.55 -64.06
C SER A 207 -11.28 22.97 -63.83
N GLY A 208 -10.74 22.74 -62.62
CA GLY A 208 -9.40 23.16 -62.21
C GLY A 208 -8.32 22.09 -62.32
N PRO A 209 -7.10 22.41 -62.84
CA PRO A 209 -6.00 21.46 -62.86
C PRO A 209 -5.21 21.41 -61.54
N ILE A 210 -5.48 22.26 -60.55
CA ILE A 210 -4.63 22.47 -59.37
C ILE A 210 -5.43 22.47 -58.06
N LEU A 211 -4.79 22.06 -56.97
CA LEU A 211 -5.41 21.95 -55.65
C LEU A 211 -5.02 23.11 -54.73
N PHE A 212 -6.03 23.72 -54.11
CA PHE A 212 -5.87 24.76 -53.12
C PHE A 212 -6.57 24.37 -51.83
N GLN A 213 -5.88 24.49 -50.70
CA GLN A 213 -6.49 24.32 -49.40
C GLN A 213 -7.17 25.62 -48.97
N ILE A 214 -8.45 25.58 -48.66
CA ILE A 214 -9.25 26.74 -48.26
C ILE A 214 -9.15 26.95 -46.74
N PRO A 215 -8.60 28.08 -46.25
CA PRO A 215 -8.67 28.41 -44.83
C PRO A 215 -10.05 29.02 -44.46
N PRO A 216 -10.51 28.90 -43.19
CA PRO A 216 -9.91 28.12 -42.11
C PRO A 216 -10.39 26.65 -42.09
N SER A 217 -11.31 26.26 -42.97
CA SER A 217 -11.91 24.91 -43.00
C SER A 217 -10.90 23.81 -43.30
N GLY A 218 -9.83 24.16 -44.02
CA GLY A 218 -8.80 23.24 -44.47
C GLY A 218 -9.26 22.26 -45.54
N CYS A 219 -10.49 22.39 -46.02
CA CYS A 219 -11.00 21.62 -47.15
C CYS A 219 -10.32 22.06 -48.44
N TRP A 220 -10.43 21.25 -49.47
CA TRP A 220 -9.72 21.40 -50.72
C TRP A 220 -10.67 21.87 -51.81
N ASP A 221 -10.19 22.78 -52.64
CA ASP A 221 -10.89 23.30 -53.80
C ASP A 221 -10.02 23.12 -55.05
N ASP A 222 -10.63 22.82 -56.19
CA ASP A 222 -9.95 22.73 -57.47
C ASP A 222 -10.07 24.05 -58.23
N LEU A 223 -8.97 24.79 -58.34
CA LEU A 223 -8.97 26.09 -59.00
C LEU A 223 -8.64 25.94 -60.48
N ALA A 224 -9.40 26.59 -61.37
CA ALA A 224 -8.91 26.91 -62.71
C ALA A 224 -7.65 27.79 -62.60
N ASP A 225 -6.73 27.74 -63.56
CA ASP A 225 -5.49 28.53 -63.54
C ASP A 225 -5.82 30.05 -63.57
N TRP A 226 -5.97 30.67 -62.39
CA TRP A 226 -6.46 32.04 -62.22
C TRP A 226 -5.32 33.06 -62.31
N THR A 227 -5.42 34.02 -63.24
CA THR A 227 -4.41 35.07 -63.48
C THR A 227 -4.78 36.47 -62.98
N THR A 228 -5.79 36.66 -62.11
CA THR A 228 -6.12 38.01 -61.60
C THR A 228 -6.42 38.09 -60.10
N SER A 229 -5.50 38.75 -59.39
CA SER A 229 -5.75 39.65 -58.24
C SER A 229 -6.13 39.06 -56.87
N ARG A 230 -5.54 37.93 -56.45
CA ARG A 230 -5.48 37.57 -55.03
C ARG A 230 -4.05 37.27 -54.61
N SER A 231 -3.66 37.69 -53.40
CA SER A 231 -2.40 37.28 -52.78
C SER A 231 -2.44 35.77 -52.53
N LEU A 232 -1.72 34.99 -53.34
CA LEU A 232 -1.74 33.52 -53.29
C LEU A 232 -0.71 33.01 -52.29
N VAL A 233 -1.16 32.18 -51.35
CA VAL A 233 -0.30 31.64 -50.28
C VAL A 233 0.28 30.30 -50.72
N LEU A 234 1.59 30.10 -50.49
CA LEU A 234 2.20 28.79 -50.69
C LEU A 234 2.10 27.98 -49.40
N ASN A 235 1.67 26.72 -49.52
CA ASN A 235 1.82 25.76 -48.45
C ASN A 235 3.06 24.92 -48.73
N VAL A 236 4.09 25.08 -47.90
CA VAL A 236 5.41 24.48 -48.14
C VAL A 236 5.68 23.44 -47.08
N GLU A 237 6.11 22.27 -47.54
CA GLU A 237 6.56 21.17 -46.70
C GLU A 237 8.06 20.93 -46.93
N PHE A 238 8.76 20.58 -45.86
CA PHE A 238 10.18 20.20 -45.87
C PHE A 238 10.34 18.88 -45.11
N GLY A 239 10.85 17.85 -45.77
CA GLY A 239 11.06 16.52 -45.16
C GLY A 239 10.62 15.38 -46.06
N GLY A 240 10.77 14.14 -45.58
CA GLY A 240 10.33 12.92 -46.29
C GLY A 240 11.06 12.56 -47.60
N ILE A 241 11.84 13.46 -48.20
CA ILE A 241 12.59 13.18 -49.44
C ILE A 241 13.74 12.22 -49.12
N LEU A 242 13.78 11.10 -49.84
CA LEU A 242 14.79 10.06 -49.65
C LEU A 242 16.21 10.64 -49.77
N GLY A 243 17.07 10.34 -48.80
CA GLY A 243 18.46 10.80 -48.77
C GLY A 243 18.65 12.20 -48.18
N GLN A 244 17.58 12.89 -47.81
CA GLN A 244 17.66 14.13 -47.04
C GLN A 244 17.42 13.85 -45.56
N THR A 245 18.23 14.48 -44.71
CA THR A 245 18.11 14.41 -43.25
C THR A 245 18.23 15.80 -42.65
N PRO A 246 17.45 16.12 -41.60
CA PRO A 246 17.56 17.42 -40.94
C PRO A 246 18.96 17.61 -40.35
N THR A 247 19.57 18.77 -40.56
CA THR A 247 20.92 19.10 -40.05
C THR A 247 20.94 19.42 -38.56
N GLN A 248 19.81 19.86 -38.01
CA GLN A 248 19.64 20.29 -36.62
C GLN A 248 18.33 19.69 -36.10
N GLU A 249 18.43 18.63 -35.32
CA GLU A 249 17.29 18.02 -34.65
C GLU A 249 17.78 17.33 -33.37
N ALA A 250 17.22 17.71 -32.22
CA ALA A 250 17.43 17.00 -30.97
C ALA A 250 16.11 16.35 -30.56
N LYS A 251 16.01 15.03 -30.69
CA LYS A 251 14.83 14.28 -30.25
C LYS A 251 15.19 13.14 -29.32
N GLY A 252 14.24 12.76 -28.48
CA GLY A 252 14.36 11.61 -27.61
C GLY A 252 13.00 11.22 -27.03
N THR A 253 12.92 10.02 -26.49
CA THR A 253 11.67 9.46 -25.95
C THR A 253 11.95 8.83 -24.60
N ILE A 254 11.06 9.08 -23.65
CA ILE A 254 11.00 8.40 -22.36
C ILE A 254 9.89 7.35 -22.47
N SER A 255 10.18 6.09 -22.20
CA SER A 255 9.13 5.07 -22.01
C SER A 255 8.48 5.25 -20.65
N VAL A 256 7.14 5.31 -20.58
CA VAL A 256 6.44 5.45 -19.30
C VAL A 256 5.59 4.24 -18.98
N GLY A 257 5.69 3.74 -17.76
CA GLY A 257 4.72 2.85 -17.14
C GLY A 257 3.79 3.66 -16.27
N VAL A 258 2.48 3.63 -16.52
CA VAL A 258 1.50 4.31 -15.70
C VAL A 258 0.79 3.30 -14.81
N ASP A 259 0.96 3.46 -13.51
CA ASP A 259 0.22 2.71 -12.51
C ASP A 259 -0.73 3.65 -11.77
N GLY A 260 -2.03 3.41 -11.95
CA GLY A 260 -3.09 4.15 -11.26
C GLY A 260 -3.73 3.36 -10.12
N THR A 261 -3.17 2.20 -9.75
CA THR A 261 -3.72 1.32 -8.73
C THR A 261 -3.14 1.71 -7.38
N ALA A 262 -4.00 2.00 -6.40
CA ALA A 262 -3.54 2.22 -5.04
C ALA A 262 -3.26 0.88 -4.34
N PRO A 263 -2.22 0.79 -3.48
CA PRO A 263 -1.97 -0.42 -2.72
C PRO A 263 -3.14 -0.70 -1.78
N THR A 264 -3.66 -1.93 -1.80
CA THR A 264 -4.63 -2.44 -0.83
C THR A 264 -3.90 -3.15 0.32
N ALA A 265 -4.54 -3.28 1.48
CA ALA A 265 -3.94 -3.94 2.65
C ALA A 265 -4.92 -4.94 3.29
N THR A 266 -4.40 -6.05 3.81
CA THR A 266 -5.17 -7.09 4.50
C THR A 266 -4.40 -7.63 5.71
N TRP A 267 -5.09 -7.87 6.82
CA TRP A 267 -4.53 -8.54 7.99
C TRP A 267 -4.72 -10.06 7.84
N SER A 268 -3.66 -10.85 8.03
CA SER A 268 -3.69 -12.31 7.83
C SER A 268 -3.43 -13.09 9.12
N SER A 269 -2.22 -13.01 9.66
CA SER A 269 -1.87 -13.66 10.93
C SER A 269 -2.31 -12.77 12.10
N VAL A 270 -3.39 -13.13 12.78
CA VAL A 270 -3.88 -12.44 13.97
C VAL A 270 -3.62 -13.30 15.22
N PRO A 271 -3.19 -12.72 16.36
CA PRO A 271 -3.01 -13.47 17.61
C PRO A 271 -4.27 -14.21 18.06
N SER A 272 -4.08 -15.30 18.82
CA SER A 272 -5.19 -15.99 19.50
C SER A 272 -5.88 -15.07 20.50
N THR A 273 -7.14 -15.38 20.81
CA THR A 273 -7.93 -14.62 21.79
C THR A 273 -8.69 -15.58 22.72
N PRO A 274 -8.72 -15.35 24.04
CA PRO A 274 -7.95 -14.33 24.76
C PRO A 274 -6.44 -14.61 24.73
N SER A 275 -5.61 -13.61 25.06
CA SER A 275 -4.15 -13.76 25.05
C SER A 275 -3.49 -12.86 26.10
N ASN A 276 -2.42 -13.36 26.72
CA ASN A 276 -1.55 -12.57 27.58
C ASN A 276 -0.23 -12.15 26.91
N ALA A 277 -0.06 -12.44 25.62
CA ALA A 277 1.20 -12.22 24.91
C ALA A 277 1.61 -10.73 24.89
N ASN A 278 2.91 -10.49 24.94
CA ASN A 278 3.53 -9.18 24.78
C ASN A 278 4.92 -9.36 24.11
N PRO A 279 5.11 -8.98 22.84
CA PRO A 279 4.15 -8.30 21.97
C PRO A 279 3.07 -9.23 21.38
N LEU A 280 1.93 -8.65 20.99
CA LEU A 280 1.03 -9.24 20.02
C LEU A 280 1.65 -9.10 18.62
N SER A 281 1.68 -10.17 17.82
CA SER A 281 2.25 -10.15 16.48
C SER A 281 1.17 -10.25 15.42
N TYR A 282 1.12 -9.28 14.52
CA TYR A 282 0.21 -9.24 13.38
C TYR A 282 1.00 -9.31 12.07
N THR A 283 0.41 -9.88 11.02
CA THR A 283 0.94 -9.78 9.66
C THR A 283 0.02 -8.97 8.77
N LEU A 284 0.57 -7.94 8.15
CA LEU A 284 -0.08 -7.05 7.20
C LEU A 284 0.43 -7.35 5.79
N THR A 285 -0.47 -7.64 4.85
CA THR A 285 -0.14 -7.96 3.45
C THR A 285 -0.76 -6.92 2.54
N PHE A 286 0.09 -6.29 1.73
CA PHE A 286 -0.29 -5.35 0.69
C PHE A 286 -0.44 -6.03 -0.68
N SER A 287 -1.21 -5.44 -1.60
CA SER A 287 -1.33 -5.95 -2.97
C SER A 287 -0.07 -5.75 -3.82
N GLU A 288 0.84 -4.88 -3.38
CA GLU A 288 2.07 -4.51 -4.07
C GLU A 288 3.10 -3.94 -3.07
N PRO A 289 4.37 -3.76 -3.46
CA PRO A 289 5.37 -3.15 -2.59
C PRO A 289 5.03 -1.71 -2.23
N ILE A 290 5.00 -1.40 -0.93
CA ILE A 290 4.80 -0.04 -0.42
C ILE A 290 6.08 0.56 0.17
N SER A 291 6.04 1.85 0.47
CA SER A 291 7.03 2.64 1.19
C SER A 291 6.34 3.64 2.14
N GLY A 292 7.10 4.15 3.10
CA GLY A 292 6.63 5.21 4.00
C GLY A 292 5.85 4.74 5.23
N LEU A 293 5.76 3.42 5.47
CA LEU A 293 5.05 2.89 6.64
C LEU A 293 5.81 3.21 7.94
N THR A 294 5.08 3.69 8.94
CA THR A 294 5.59 4.15 10.24
C THR A 294 4.64 3.74 11.37
N SER A 295 5.05 3.93 12.62
CA SER A 295 4.20 3.67 13.79
C SER A 295 3.00 4.62 13.88
N SER A 296 3.08 5.82 13.30
CA SER A 296 1.97 6.80 13.32
C SER A 296 0.82 6.44 12.38
N ASP A 297 1.04 5.51 11.45
CA ASP A 297 0.03 5.03 10.51
C ASP A 297 -0.92 4.01 11.14
N PHE A 298 -0.68 3.67 12.41
CA PHE A 298 -1.43 2.71 13.16
C PHE A 298 -2.11 3.33 14.37
N MET A 299 -3.29 2.83 14.66
CA MET A 299 -3.98 3.09 15.90
C MET A 299 -4.70 1.85 16.40
N ASN A 300 -5.01 1.81 17.69
CA ASN A 300 -6.03 0.90 18.19
C ASN A 300 -7.39 1.45 17.73
N SER A 301 -8.22 0.61 17.09
CA SER A 301 -9.49 1.06 16.52
C SER A 301 -10.38 1.72 17.58
N ALA A 302 -11.14 2.73 17.18
CA ALA A 302 -12.02 3.48 18.09
C ALA A 302 -13.00 2.53 18.79
N GLY A 303 -13.15 2.68 20.11
CA GLY A 303 -14.00 1.83 20.94
C GLY A 303 -13.32 0.57 21.50
N ALA A 304 -12.06 0.31 21.16
CA ALA A 304 -11.26 -0.74 21.78
C ALA A 304 -10.70 -0.24 23.14
N PRO A 305 -10.96 -0.93 24.27
CA PRO A 305 -10.64 -0.41 25.61
C PRO A 305 -9.17 -0.51 26.01
N ALA A 306 -8.31 -1.23 25.27
CA ALA A 306 -6.88 -1.28 25.56
C ALA A 306 -6.22 0.08 25.24
N THR A 307 -5.49 0.64 26.21
CA THR A 307 -4.78 1.92 26.12
C THR A 307 -3.26 1.72 26.23
N GLY A 308 -2.48 2.69 25.77
CA GLY A 308 -1.01 2.65 25.82
C GLY A 308 -0.33 1.72 24.80
N CYS A 309 -1.10 1.06 23.93
CA CYS A 309 -0.56 0.18 22.90
C CYS A 309 0.30 0.94 21.89
N THR A 310 1.51 0.45 21.65
CA THR A 310 2.46 0.96 20.67
C THR A 310 2.58 -0.03 19.51
N PHE A 311 2.42 0.46 18.29
CA PHE A 311 2.51 -0.32 17.06
C PHE A 311 3.88 -0.12 16.43
N THR A 312 4.61 -1.20 16.17
CA THR A 312 5.94 -1.16 15.57
C THR A 312 5.97 -2.06 14.33
N PRO A 313 5.95 -1.48 13.12
CA PRO A 313 6.16 -2.27 11.91
C PRO A 313 7.63 -2.72 11.82
N ALA A 314 7.86 -3.95 11.35
CA ALA A 314 9.20 -4.52 11.20
C ALA A 314 10.01 -3.89 10.04
N SER A 315 9.33 -3.19 9.14
CA SER A 315 9.91 -2.50 7.99
C SER A 315 9.01 -1.32 7.58
N SER A 316 9.59 -0.28 7.00
CA SER A 316 8.86 0.84 6.39
C SER A 316 8.48 0.61 4.93
N SER A 317 8.91 -0.52 4.35
CA SER A 317 8.67 -0.89 2.95
C SER A 317 8.50 -2.39 2.75
N GLY A 318 7.83 -2.79 1.66
CA GLY A 318 7.65 -4.18 1.27
C GLY A 318 6.19 -4.54 1.04
N THR A 319 5.93 -5.83 0.77
CA THR A 319 4.56 -6.33 0.50
C THR A 319 3.96 -7.07 1.70
N VAL A 320 4.79 -7.73 2.51
CA VAL A 320 4.34 -8.43 3.73
C VAL A 320 5.16 -7.89 4.90
N ILE A 321 4.48 -7.30 5.88
CA ILE A 321 5.11 -6.62 7.00
C ILE A 321 4.51 -7.16 8.31
N ASN A 322 5.38 -7.62 9.20
CA ASN A 322 4.99 -7.96 10.56
C ASN A 322 4.87 -6.68 11.39
N VAL A 323 3.81 -6.56 12.17
CA VAL A 323 3.54 -5.43 13.07
C VAL A 323 3.43 -5.98 14.48
N SER A 324 4.33 -5.55 15.36
CA SER A 324 4.28 -5.89 16.78
C SER A 324 3.51 -4.83 17.56
N VAL A 325 2.58 -5.25 18.41
CA VAL A 325 1.83 -4.39 19.32
C VAL A 325 2.22 -4.70 20.76
N SER A 326 2.81 -3.72 21.44
CA SER A 326 3.33 -3.85 22.81
C SER A 326 2.93 -2.67 23.68
N GLY A 327 3.23 -2.73 24.98
CA GLY A 327 3.05 -1.59 25.89
C GLY A 327 1.60 -1.30 26.29
N CYS A 328 0.64 -2.14 25.88
CA CYS A 328 -0.76 -2.02 26.31
C CYS A 328 -0.84 -2.15 27.84
N SER A 329 -1.30 -1.10 28.52
CA SER A 329 -1.16 -0.91 29.98
C SER A 329 -2.12 -1.74 30.83
N ALA A 330 -3.19 -2.29 30.25
CA ALA A 330 -4.18 -3.09 30.95
C ALA A 330 -4.82 -4.14 30.02
N SER A 331 -5.49 -5.13 30.63
CA SER A 331 -6.41 -6.03 29.92
C SER A 331 -7.48 -5.21 29.17
N GLY A 332 -7.92 -5.72 28.02
CA GLY A 332 -8.87 -5.04 27.15
C GLY A 332 -8.77 -5.52 25.71
N THR A 333 -9.60 -4.98 24.82
CA THR A 333 -9.58 -5.37 23.39
C THR A 333 -8.56 -4.55 22.63
N VAL A 334 -7.77 -5.23 21.78
CA VAL A 334 -6.91 -4.65 20.75
C VAL A 334 -7.51 -4.97 19.38
N ILE A 335 -7.67 -3.94 18.56
CA ILE A 335 -8.08 -4.01 17.16
C ILE A 335 -7.06 -3.18 16.39
N ALA A 336 -6.03 -3.82 15.85
CA ALA A 336 -5.01 -3.13 15.07
C ALA A 336 -5.64 -2.52 13.81
N ARG A 337 -5.46 -1.22 13.59
CA ARG A 337 -5.98 -0.49 12.43
C ARG A 337 -4.84 0.23 11.73
N LEU A 338 -4.73 0.04 10.42
CA LEU A 338 -3.91 0.85 9.51
C LEU A 338 -4.77 1.97 8.93
N ASP A 339 -4.27 3.21 8.96
CA ASP A 339 -4.98 4.37 8.44
C ASP A 339 -5.01 4.43 6.91
N ALA A 340 -6.01 5.13 6.38
CA ALA A 340 -6.17 5.34 4.94
C ALA A 340 -5.06 6.26 4.40
N ASN A 341 -4.60 6.00 3.17
CA ASN A 341 -3.60 6.82 2.46
C ASN A 341 -2.29 7.02 3.25
N SER A 342 -1.93 6.07 4.09
CA SER A 342 -0.78 6.14 5.01
C SER A 342 0.53 5.67 4.36
N VAL A 343 0.46 4.91 3.28
CA VAL A 343 1.62 4.39 2.55
C VAL A 343 1.55 4.72 1.07
N THR A 344 2.70 4.66 0.41
CA THR A 344 2.84 4.98 -1.02
C THR A 344 3.52 3.85 -1.77
N ASP A 345 3.04 3.50 -2.95
CA ASP A 345 3.73 2.58 -3.87
C ASP A 345 4.91 3.26 -4.61
N ALA A 346 5.50 2.55 -5.58
CA ALA A 346 6.59 3.08 -6.40
C ALA A 346 6.14 4.16 -7.42
N ALA A 347 4.87 4.13 -7.84
CA ALA A 347 4.29 5.09 -8.78
C ALA A 347 3.82 6.38 -8.09
N GLY A 348 3.75 6.38 -6.76
CA GLY A 348 3.26 7.50 -5.95
C GLY A 348 1.77 7.40 -5.57
N ASN A 349 1.09 6.27 -5.80
CA ASN A 349 -0.29 6.10 -5.36
C ASN A 349 -0.33 5.88 -3.85
N LEU A 350 -1.18 6.66 -3.17
CA LEU A 350 -1.43 6.51 -1.75
C LEU A 350 -2.45 5.40 -1.50
N GLY A 351 -2.19 4.58 -0.49
CA GLY A 351 -3.13 3.56 -0.03
C GLY A 351 -2.92 3.16 1.43
N PRO A 352 -3.76 2.26 1.96
CA PRO A 352 -5.03 1.82 1.36
C PRO A 352 -6.05 2.95 1.25
N ALA A 353 -6.95 2.90 0.28
CA ALA A 353 -7.94 3.97 0.04
C ALA A 353 -8.89 4.21 1.23
N SER A 354 -9.13 3.16 2.02
CA SER A 354 -9.88 3.18 3.28
C SER A 354 -9.05 2.53 4.37
N ALA A 355 -9.25 2.94 5.61
CA ALA A 355 -8.56 2.33 6.74
C ALA A 355 -8.95 0.85 6.90
N VAL A 356 -8.00 0.01 7.31
CA VAL A 356 -8.17 -1.45 7.39
C VAL A 356 -7.89 -1.93 8.81
N SER A 357 -8.85 -2.64 9.40
CA SER A 357 -8.78 -3.16 10.76
C SER A 357 -8.62 -4.68 10.79
N ALA A 358 -7.81 -5.19 11.72
CA ALA A 358 -7.72 -6.61 12.04
C ALA A 358 -8.96 -7.09 12.83
N SER A 359 -9.08 -8.40 13.04
CA SER A 359 -10.03 -8.93 14.02
C SER A 359 -9.63 -8.58 15.46
N SER A 360 -10.60 -8.55 16.38
CA SER A 360 -10.37 -8.19 17.77
C SER A 360 -9.63 -9.28 18.55
N VAL A 361 -8.65 -8.86 19.36
CA VAL A 361 -7.95 -9.70 20.34
C VAL A 361 -8.26 -9.20 21.74
N VAL A 362 -8.76 -10.07 22.61
CA VAL A 362 -8.94 -9.76 24.03
C VAL A 362 -7.62 -10.03 24.75
N LEU A 363 -6.96 -8.95 25.18
CA LEU A 363 -5.84 -9.04 26.10
C LEU A 363 -6.34 -9.32 27.50
N ASP A 364 -5.82 -10.39 28.08
CA ASP A 364 -6.02 -10.71 29.48
C ASP A 364 -4.68 -10.97 30.15
N ARG A 365 -4.31 -10.06 31.05
CA ARG A 365 -3.06 -10.11 31.83
C ARG A 365 -3.32 -10.42 33.31
N THR A 366 -4.56 -10.72 33.68
CA THR A 366 -4.90 -10.99 35.07
C THR A 366 -4.69 -12.48 35.32
N ALA A 367 -3.79 -12.83 36.23
CA ALA A 367 -3.66 -14.22 36.63
C ALA A 367 -4.84 -14.63 37.55
N PRO A 368 -5.32 -15.88 37.45
CA PRO A 368 -6.28 -16.39 38.41
C PRO A 368 -5.72 -16.33 39.84
N THR A 369 -6.59 -16.19 40.82
CA THR A 369 -6.26 -16.37 42.25
C THR A 369 -6.88 -17.66 42.74
N ALA A 370 -6.20 -18.39 43.63
CA ALA A 370 -6.69 -19.63 44.21
C ALA A 370 -6.97 -19.45 45.70
N THR A 371 -8.04 -20.04 46.22
CA THR A 371 -8.41 -20.01 47.65
C THR A 371 -8.88 -21.39 48.09
N TRP A 372 -8.30 -21.94 49.15
CA TRP A 372 -8.82 -23.16 49.78
C TRP A 372 -10.07 -22.84 50.60
N GLY A 373 -11.07 -23.71 50.53
CA GLY A 373 -12.23 -23.65 51.41
C GLY A 373 -11.94 -24.28 52.78
N SER A 374 -13.01 -24.54 53.54
CA SER A 374 -12.90 -25.12 54.88
C SER A 374 -12.22 -26.49 54.84
N ALA A 375 -11.22 -26.68 55.71
CA ALA A 375 -10.60 -27.97 55.92
C ALA A 375 -11.59 -28.96 56.56
N PRO A 376 -11.42 -30.27 56.33
CA PRO A 376 -12.12 -31.32 57.07
C PRO A 376 -11.97 -31.18 58.60
N SER A 377 -12.84 -31.85 59.35
CA SER A 377 -12.74 -31.89 60.81
C SER A 377 -11.39 -32.46 61.27
N SER A 378 -10.86 -31.92 62.36
CA SER A 378 -9.56 -32.29 62.91
C SER A 378 -9.61 -32.31 64.44
N PRO A 379 -9.01 -33.32 65.11
CA PRO A 379 -8.40 -34.52 64.54
C PRO A 379 -9.44 -35.45 63.87
N THR A 380 -8.99 -36.39 63.04
CA THR A 380 -9.87 -37.31 62.31
C THR A 380 -9.22 -38.67 62.04
N ASN A 381 -10.03 -39.73 62.03
CA ASN A 381 -9.63 -41.09 61.63
C ASN A 381 -10.00 -41.46 60.18
N ALA A 382 -10.57 -40.52 59.41
CA ALA A 382 -11.04 -40.77 58.05
C ALA A 382 -9.90 -41.24 57.11
N THR A 383 -10.24 -42.10 56.15
CA THR A 383 -9.31 -42.64 55.13
C THR A 383 -9.27 -41.81 53.84
N SER A 384 -10.27 -40.95 53.66
CA SER A 384 -10.40 -40.04 52.51
C SER A 384 -10.81 -38.66 53.02
N LEU A 385 -10.07 -37.63 52.61
CA LEU A 385 -10.27 -36.25 53.01
C LEU A 385 -10.44 -35.38 51.76
N THR A 386 -11.49 -34.56 51.73
CA THR A 386 -11.78 -33.70 50.57
C THR A 386 -11.51 -32.25 50.93
N PHE A 387 -10.67 -31.60 50.12
CA PHE A 387 -10.35 -30.18 50.25
C PHE A 387 -10.89 -29.41 49.05
N PRO A 388 -11.89 -28.53 49.23
CA PRO A 388 -12.38 -27.68 48.15
C PRO A 388 -11.37 -26.56 47.86
N ILE A 389 -11.11 -26.28 46.59
CA ILE A 389 -10.35 -25.11 46.13
C ILE A 389 -11.17 -24.33 45.10
N THR A 390 -11.20 -23.01 45.24
CA THR A 390 -11.87 -22.10 44.30
C THR A 390 -10.88 -21.16 43.63
N PHE A 391 -11.18 -20.80 42.39
CA PHE A 391 -10.40 -19.87 41.59
C PHE A 391 -11.24 -18.63 41.23
N SER A 392 -10.61 -17.45 41.09
CA SER A 392 -11.32 -16.22 40.69
C SER A 392 -11.88 -16.25 39.28
N GLU A 393 -11.41 -17.18 38.44
CA GLU A 393 -11.88 -17.43 37.09
C GLU A 393 -11.61 -18.89 36.71
N SER A 394 -12.08 -19.31 35.54
CA SER A 394 -11.92 -20.70 35.11
C SER A 394 -10.47 -21.00 34.76
N VAL A 395 -9.88 -22.00 35.42
CA VAL A 395 -8.53 -22.47 35.12
C VAL A 395 -8.56 -23.82 34.40
N SER A 396 -7.41 -24.20 33.86
CA SER A 396 -7.12 -25.47 33.19
C SER A 396 -5.76 -26.01 33.65
N GLY A 397 -5.50 -27.29 33.34
CA GLY A 397 -4.23 -27.94 33.68
C GLY A 397 -4.17 -28.58 35.06
N ILE A 398 -5.28 -28.59 35.82
CA ILE A 398 -5.31 -29.14 37.17
C ILE A 398 -5.01 -30.64 37.12
N ALA A 399 -3.91 -31.04 37.75
CA ALA A 399 -3.41 -32.39 37.80
C ALA A 399 -2.99 -32.79 39.22
N SER A 400 -2.88 -34.09 39.47
CA SER A 400 -2.42 -34.60 40.77
C SER A 400 -1.01 -34.13 41.13
N GLY A 401 -0.15 -33.92 40.13
CA GLY A 401 1.23 -33.45 40.29
C GLY A 401 1.36 -32.01 40.79
N ASP A 402 0.27 -31.22 40.74
CA ASP A 402 0.28 -29.84 41.22
C ASP A 402 0.15 -29.76 42.75
N PHE A 403 -0.14 -30.89 43.41
CA PHE A 403 -0.41 -30.95 44.84
C PHE A 403 0.65 -31.75 45.60
N THR A 404 1.04 -31.22 46.75
CA THR A 404 1.97 -31.86 47.70
C THR A 404 1.43 -31.76 49.12
N ASN A 405 1.94 -32.58 50.04
CA ASN A 405 1.66 -32.40 51.47
C ASN A 405 2.79 -31.57 52.10
N ALA A 406 2.44 -30.47 52.77
CA ALA A 406 3.37 -29.67 53.58
C ALA A 406 3.43 -30.09 55.06
N GLY A 407 2.57 -31.02 55.49
CA GLY A 407 2.56 -31.59 56.84
C GLY A 407 3.45 -32.83 56.99
N THR A 408 3.30 -33.55 58.11
CA THR A 408 4.12 -34.72 58.48
C THR A 408 3.60 -36.07 57.97
N ALA A 409 2.34 -36.13 57.54
CA ALA A 409 1.76 -37.35 56.98
C ALA A 409 2.45 -37.74 55.66
N THR A 410 2.76 -39.03 55.50
CA THR A 410 3.46 -39.59 54.34
C THR A 410 2.54 -40.49 53.52
N GLY A 411 2.89 -40.80 52.27
CA GLY A 411 2.10 -41.70 51.41
C GLY A 411 0.80 -41.10 50.82
N CYS A 412 0.56 -39.80 51.03
CA CYS A 412 -0.63 -39.12 50.53
C CYS A 412 -0.71 -39.10 49.01
N SER A 413 -1.87 -39.45 48.46
CA SER A 413 -2.21 -39.38 47.04
C SER A 413 -3.31 -38.34 46.81
N PHE A 414 -3.09 -37.42 45.86
CA PHE A 414 -4.00 -36.34 45.52
C PHE A 414 -4.76 -36.66 44.23
N ALA A 415 -6.09 -36.51 44.26
CA ALA A 415 -6.97 -36.72 43.13
C ALA A 415 -7.92 -35.51 42.97
N PRO A 416 -7.60 -34.57 42.06
CA PRO A 416 -8.52 -33.50 41.69
C PRO A 416 -9.78 -34.08 41.03
N SER A 417 -10.96 -33.53 41.35
CA SER A 417 -12.24 -33.99 40.78
C SER A 417 -12.46 -33.56 39.33
N ALA A 418 -11.68 -32.60 38.83
CA ALA A 418 -11.73 -32.09 37.46
C ALA A 418 -10.36 -31.49 37.07
N ALA A 419 -10.06 -31.48 35.76
CA ALA A 419 -8.85 -30.89 35.21
C ALA A 419 -8.99 -29.37 34.88
N SER A 420 -10.21 -28.83 35.01
CA SER A 420 -10.54 -27.44 34.75
C SER A 420 -11.78 -27.01 35.53
N GLY A 421 -11.96 -25.70 35.67
CA GLY A 421 -13.13 -25.08 36.30
C GLY A 421 -12.78 -23.99 37.30
N THR A 422 -13.81 -23.40 37.93
CA THR A 422 -13.68 -22.36 38.96
C THR A 422 -13.70 -22.93 40.39
N SER A 423 -14.13 -24.17 40.57
CA SER A 423 -14.20 -24.85 41.86
C SER A 423 -13.94 -26.34 41.66
N VAL A 424 -12.96 -26.87 42.39
CA VAL A 424 -12.53 -28.27 42.28
C VAL A 424 -12.34 -28.85 43.67
N ASN A 425 -12.71 -30.11 43.83
CA ASN A 425 -12.46 -30.85 45.06
C ASN A 425 -11.18 -31.66 44.90
N ILE A 426 -10.26 -31.52 45.86
CA ILE A 426 -9.03 -32.30 45.92
C ILE A 426 -9.23 -33.41 46.95
N VAL A 427 -9.40 -34.63 46.46
CA VAL A 427 -9.56 -35.80 47.32
C VAL A 427 -8.18 -36.34 47.67
N VAL A 428 -7.88 -36.47 48.95
CA VAL A 428 -6.62 -36.97 49.48
C VAL A 428 -6.84 -38.30 50.18
N THR A 429 -6.08 -39.32 49.78
CA THR A 429 -6.16 -40.68 50.32
C THR A 429 -4.78 -41.26 50.60
N GLY A 430 -4.71 -42.38 51.32
CA GLY A 430 -3.46 -43.13 51.52
C GLY A 430 -2.45 -42.53 52.51
N CYS A 431 -2.79 -41.42 53.17
CA CYS A 431 -1.93 -40.78 54.15
C CYS A 431 -1.73 -41.62 55.43
N SER A 432 -0.49 -41.68 55.93
CA SER A 432 -0.17 -42.11 57.29
C SER A 432 -0.78 -41.17 58.35
N GLU A 433 -0.72 -41.57 59.62
CA GLU A 433 -0.97 -40.64 60.73
C GLU A 433 0.05 -39.49 60.71
N GLY A 434 -0.34 -38.35 61.28
CA GLY A 434 0.41 -37.09 61.24
C GLY A 434 -0.42 -35.92 60.72
N THR A 435 0.23 -34.83 60.29
CA THR A 435 -0.45 -33.65 59.76
C THR A 435 -0.56 -33.69 58.24
N LEU A 436 -1.76 -33.41 57.72
CA LEU A 436 -2.04 -33.21 56.31
C LEU A 436 -2.34 -31.74 56.05
N THR A 437 -1.50 -31.11 55.23
CA THR A 437 -1.59 -29.72 54.79
C THR A 437 -1.41 -29.71 53.26
N PRO A 438 -2.48 -29.91 52.47
CA PRO A 438 -2.40 -29.86 51.02
C PRO A 438 -1.83 -28.54 50.55
N ARG A 439 -0.90 -28.60 49.59
CA ARG A 439 -0.20 -27.44 49.04
C ARG A 439 -0.28 -27.49 47.52
N LEU A 440 -0.94 -26.49 46.94
CA LEU A 440 -0.92 -26.25 45.50
C LEU A 440 0.40 -25.55 45.12
N ALA A 441 1.13 -26.10 44.14
CA ALA A 441 2.36 -25.53 43.63
C ALA A 441 2.15 -24.16 42.97
N ALA A 442 3.17 -23.30 43.00
CA ALA A 442 3.12 -22.04 42.27
C ALA A 442 3.07 -22.32 40.76
N GLY A 443 2.16 -21.66 40.04
CA GLY A 443 1.97 -21.82 38.60
C GLY A 443 1.44 -23.18 38.15
N GLY A 444 0.82 -23.96 39.06
CA GLY A 444 0.27 -25.28 38.74
C GLY A 444 -0.94 -25.26 37.80
N VAL A 445 -1.63 -24.12 37.65
CA VAL A 445 -2.80 -23.98 36.78
C VAL A 445 -2.71 -22.73 35.92
N SER A 446 -3.47 -22.66 34.82
CA SER A 446 -3.56 -21.46 33.99
C SER A 446 -4.97 -21.18 33.49
N ASP A 447 -5.30 -19.91 33.25
CA ASP A 447 -6.52 -19.51 32.56
C ASP A 447 -6.45 -19.76 31.02
N ALA A 448 -7.46 -19.29 30.29
CA ALA A 448 -7.54 -19.42 28.84
C ALA A 448 -6.54 -18.52 28.08
N ALA A 449 -6.07 -17.43 28.69
CA ALA A 449 -5.09 -16.52 28.12
C ALA A 449 -3.63 -16.98 28.38
N GLY A 450 -3.45 -17.98 29.24
CA GLY A 450 -2.17 -18.55 29.64
C GLY A 450 -1.56 -17.91 30.88
N ASN A 451 -2.31 -17.12 31.67
CA ASN A 451 -1.80 -16.59 32.93
C ASN A 451 -1.79 -17.71 33.98
N THR A 452 -0.64 -17.91 34.63
CA THR A 452 -0.44 -19.00 35.57
C THR A 452 -0.73 -18.60 37.01
N ALA A 453 -1.24 -19.56 37.79
CA ALA A 453 -1.61 -19.36 39.20
C ALA A 453 -1.39 -20.63 40.03
N PRO A 454 -1.34 -20.50 41.37
CA PRO A 454 -1.12 -19.26 42.12
C PRO A 454 0.32 -18.75 41.93
N SER A 455 0.56 -17.45 42.15
CA SER A 455 1.90 -16.84 41.99
C SER A 455 2.92 -17.36 43.01
N THR A 456 2.45 -17.74 44.19
CA THR A 456 3.21 -18.45 45.22
C THR A 456 2.43 -19.69 45.62
N ALA A 457 3.14 -20.73 46.05
CA ALA A 457 2.49 -21.97 46.44
C ALA A 457 1.56 -21.73 47.65
N LEU A 458 0.39 -22.36 47.63
CA LEU A 458 -0.71 -22.06 48.55
C LEU A 458 -1.06 -23.29 49.39
N ASN A 459 -0.98 -23.16 50.71
CA ASN A 459 -1.34 -24.21 51.66
C ASN A 459 -2.82 -24.11 52.04
N ALA A 460 -3.48 -25.26 52.19
CA ALA A 460 -4.79 -25.38 52.80
C ALA A 460 -4.69 -25.36 54.35
N GLY A 461 -5.84 -25.40 55.02
CA GLY A 461 -5.90 -25.66 56.46
C GLY A 461 -5.31 -27.04 56.81
N THR A 462 -4.65 -27.13 57.97
CA THR A 462 -4.01 -28.37 58.43
C THR A 462 -5.01 -29.28 59.14
N VAL A 463 -4.99 -30.57 58.83
CA VAL A 463 -5.78 -31.62 59.47
C VAL A 463 -4.84 -32.63 60.14
N THR A 464 -5.10 -32.98 61.40
CA THR A 464 -4.39 -34.07 62.09
C THR A 464 -5.11 -35.38 61.84
N ILE A 465 -4.41 -36.34 61.24
CA ILE A 465 -4.87 -37.71 61.04
C ILE A 465 -4.41 -38.54 62.24
N ASP A 466 -5.39 -39.06 62.97
CA ASP A 466 -5.20 -39.91 64.14
C ASP A 466 -6.15 -41.11 64.07
N ARG A 467 -5.59 -42.32 64.02
CA ARG A 467 -6.31 -43.59 63.94
C ARG A 467 -5.92 -44.52 65.08
N THR A 468 -5.09 -44.04 66.00
CA THR A 468 -4.71 -44.77 67.20
C THR A 468 -5.84 -44.58 68.20
N ALA A 469 -6.36 -45.68 68.74
CA ALA A 469 -7.42 -45.59 69.74
C ALA A 469 -6.82 -45.22 71.11
N PRO A 470 -7.53 -44.44 71.94
CA PRO A 470 -7.07 -44.12 73.28
C PRO A 470 -7.00 -45.39 74.13
N THR A 471 -5.89 -45.57 74.82
CA THR A 471 -5.72 -46.61 75.83
C THR A 471 -5.91 -46.02 77.22
N ALA A 472 -6.58 -46.75 78.10
CA ALA A 472 -6.84 -46.31 79.47
C ALA A 472 -6.07 -47.18 80.46
N THR A 473 -5.42 -46.55 81.44
CA THR A 473 -4.58 -47.20 82.45
C THR A 473 -4.97 -46.72 83.83
N TRP A 474 -5.29 -47.66 84.72
CA TRP A 474 -5.51 -47.34 86.13
C TRP A 474 -4.18 -47.03 86.81
N GLY A 475 -4.15 -45.98 87.60
CA GLY A 475 -3.04 -45.64 88.48
C GLY A 475 -2.93 -46.60 89.67
N THR A 476 -2.07 -46.25 90.63
CA THR A 476 -1.87 -47.05 91.84
C THR A 476 -3.20 -47.24 92.58
N ALA A 477 -3.54 -48.49 92.87
CA ALA A 477 -4.73 -48.81 93.62
C ALA A 477 -4.68 -48.14 95.02
N PRO A 478 -5.82 -47.65 95.52
CA PRO A 478 -5.93 -47.14 96.89
C PRO A 478 -5.46 -48.18 97.91
N THR A 479 -4.81 -47.72 98.98
CA THR A 479 -4.31 -48.61 100.04
C THR A 479 -5.47 -49.34 100.73
N THR A 480 -5.31 -50.64 100.95
CA THR A 480 -6.31 -51.52 101.59
C THR A 480 -5.72 -52.24 102.80
N PRO A 481 -6.49 -52.48 103.88
CA PRO A 481 -7.88 -52.02 104.11
C PRO A 481 -7.97 -50.52 104.45
N THR A 482 -9.11 -49.88 104.21
CA THR A 482 -9.37 -48.45 104.51
C THR A 482 -10.76 -48.23 105.10
N ASN A 483 -10.91 -47.21 105.97
CA ASN A 483 -12.19 -46.74 106.51
C ASN A 483 -12.63 -45.38 105.93
N ALA A 484 -12.00 -44.93 104.84
CA ALA A 484 -12.35 -43.68 104.17
C ALA A 484 -13.77 -43.74 103.55
N SER A 485 -14.52 -42.64 103.62
CA SER A 485 -15.88 -42.51 103.07
C SER A 485 -15.92 -42.29 101.55
N SER A 486 -14.78 -42.03 100.92
CA SER A 486 -14.60 -41.98 99.47
C SER A 486 -13.26 -42.62 99.10
N ILE A 487 -13.25 -43.32 97.96
CA ILE A 487 -12.06 -43.96 97.40
C ILE A 487 -11.84 -43.37 96.01
N THR A 488 -10.65 -42.83 95.76
CA THR A 488 -10.32 -42.19 94.48
C THR A 488 -9.43 -43.11 93.65
N TRP A 489 -9.87 -43.40 92.42
CA TRP A 489 -9.06 -44.09 91.42
C TRP A 489 -8.56 -43.07 90.40
N ALA A 490 -7.26 -43.12 90.09
CA ALA A 490 -6.70 -42.36 88.98
C ALA A 490 -6.83 -43.18 87.69
N LEU A 491 -7.43 -42.61 86.66
CA LEU A 491 -7.46 -43.17 85.31
C LEU A 491 -6.72 -42.23 84.37
N SER A 492 -5.68 -42.73 83.71
CA SER A 492 -4.94 -42.00 82.68
C SER A 492 -5.24 -42.55 81.30
N PHE A 493 -5.49 -41.66 80.34
CA PHE A 493 -5.62 -42.00 78.93
C PHE A 493 -4.33 -41.67 78.18
N SER A 494 -3.99 -42.43 77.14
CA SER A 494 -2.83 -42.16 76.28
C SER A 494 -2.96 -40.90 75.42
N GLU A 495 -4.16 -40.34 75.33
CA GLU A 495 -4.47 -39.12 74.59
C GLU A 495 -5.74 -38.45 75.18
N SER A 496 -6.13 -37.30 74.64
CA SER A 496 -7.35 -36.60 75.07
C SER A 496 -8.59 -37.38 74.63
N VAL A 497 -9.51 -37.59 75.56
CA VAL A 497 -10.77 -38.29 75.29
C VAL A 497 -11.97 -37.41 75.61
N THR A 498 -13.08 -37.64 74.92
CA THR A 498 -14.37 -36.96 75.16
C THR A 498 -15.46 -37.98 75.44
N GLY A 499 -16.50 -37.58 76.17
CA GLY A 499 -17.70 -38.42 76.36
C GLY A 499 -17.66 -39.39 77.53
N ILE A 500 -16.65 -39.30 78.41
CA ILE A 500 -16.64 -40.06 79.67
C ILE A 500 -17.83 -39.65 80.53
N ALA A 501 -18.62 -40.63 80.95
CA ALA A 501 -19.77 -40.49 81.82
C ALA A 501 -19.72 -41.49 82.99
N ALA A 502 -20.53 -41.25 84.02
CA ALA A 502 -20.61 -42.16 85.17
C ALA A 502 -21.01 -43.60 84.78
N ALA A 503 -21.82 -43.76 83.73
CA ALA A 503 -22.27 -45.06 83.23
C ALA A 503 -21.15 -45.90 82.61
N ASP A 504 -20.01 -45.30 82.26
CA ASP A 504 -18.85 -46.02 81.70
C ASP A 504 -18.09 -46.81 82.79
N PHE A 505 -18.44 -46.60 84.05
CA PHE A 505 -17.83 -47.26 85.20
C PHE A 505 -18.84 -48.20 85.87
N THR A 506 -18.41 -49.42 86.13
CA THR A 506 -19.17 -50.41 86.90
C THR A 506 -18.34 -50.93 88.06
N ASN A 507 -18.94 -51.01 89.26
CA ASN A 507 -18.29 -51.61 90.41
C ASN A 507 -18.33 -53.14 90.27
N THR A 508 -17.16 -53.78 90.23
CA THR A 508 -17.02 -55.25 90.17
C THR A 508 -16.54 -55.85 91.50
N GLY A 509 -16.35 -55.04 92.54
CA GLY A 509 -16.01 -55.50 93.89
C GLY A 509 -17.24 -55.97 94.68
N THR A 510 -17.01 -56.73 95.76
CA THR A 510 -18.04 -57.27 96.67
C THR A 510 -18.19 -56.47 97.95
#